data_AF-A0A538IRT2-F1
#
_entry.id   AF-A0A538IRT2-F1
#
_cell.length_a   1.000
_cell.length_b   1.000
_cell.length_c   1.000
_cell.angle_alpha   90.00
_cell.angle_beta   90.00
_cell.angle_gamma   90.00
#
_symmetry.space_group_name_H-M   'P 1'
#
loop_
_entity.id
_entity.type
_entity.pdbx_description
1 polymer ?
#
loop_
_entity_poly.entity_id
_entity_poly.type
_entity_poly.pdbx_seq_one_letter_code
_entity_poly.pdbx_strand_id
1 'polypeptide(L)'
;MRSTVPCFTGIEGWLEDAGIDDVMFCPGPSSPTYTCIGSDGGSCPLSSAADVVVIDLRLRSDEMLAGTPAWQLLLSYYEQGKRIVAISSDAASVRPTPDEQLRIVRRPLERESFIDAVNAFVHPAYAREGMLA
;
A
#
# COMPACT_ATOMS: atom_id res chain seq x y z
N MET A 1 13.44 9.00 -31.29
CA MET A 1 14.28 9.31 -30.11
C MET A 1 13.45 8.93 -28.89
N ARG A 2 13.72 7.78 -28.29
CA ARG A 2 13.02 7.31 -27.08
C ARG A 2 13.59 8.07 -25.89
N SER A 3 12.78 8.86 -25.21
CA SER A 3 13.16 9.49 -23.94
C SER A 3 13.30 8.41 -22.88
N THR A 4 14.53 7.97 -22.62
CA THR A 4 14.87 7.19 -21.44
C THR A 4 15.18 8.16 -20.31
N VAL A 5 14.17 8.55 -19.55
CA VAL A 5 14.37 9.16 -18.24
C VAL A 5 14.19 8.02 -17.23
N PRO A 6 15.25 7.42 -16.64
CA PRO A 6 15.05 6.50 -15.54
C PRO A 6 14.78 7.35 -14.29
N CYS A 7 13.51 7.70 -14.07
CA CYS A 7 13.04 8.43 -12.88
C CYS A 7 12.54 7.45 -11.80
N PHE A 8 13.19 6.30 -11.64
CA PHE A 8 12.74 5.24 -10.74
C PHE A 8 13.30 5.46 -9.31
N THR A 9 12.97 6.59 -8.69
CA THR A 9 13.41 6.91 -7.31
C THR A 9 12.32 6.68 -6.25
N GLY A 10 11.10 6.36 -6.66
CA GLY A 10 9.98 6.04 -5.77
C GLY A 10 9.63 4.55 -5.75
N ILE A 11 8.66 4.20 -4.90
CA ILE A 11 8.19 2.82 -4.69
C ILE A 11 7.55 2.26 -5.96
N GLU A 12 6.86 3.10 -6.73
CA GLU A 12 6.31 2.77 -8.04
C GLU A 12 7.37 2.20 -8.96
N GLY A 13 8.55 2.80 -8.95
CA GLY A 13 9.62 2.35 -9.81
C GLY A 13 10.21 1.00 -9.40
N TRP A 14 10.20 0.69 -8.11
CA TRP A 14 10.60 -0.63 -7.65
C TRP A 14 9.65 -1.72 -8.09
N LEU A 15 8.34 -1.41 -8.15
CA LEU A 15 7.29 -2.33 -8.60
C LEU A 15 7.38 -2.59 -10.11
N GLU A 16 7.53 -1.53 -10.90
CA GLU A 16 7.67 -1.64 -12.35
C GLU A 16 8.92 -2.45 -12.76
N ASP A 17 10.07 -2.22 -12.12
CA ASP A 17 11.29 -3.00 -12.38
C ASP A 17 11.17 -4.47 -11.92
N ALA A 18 10.29 -4.75 -10.96
CA ALA A 18 9.95 -6.11 -10.54
C ALA A 18 8.96 -6.81 -11.50
N GLY A 19 8.52 -6.14 -12.57
CA GLY A 19 7.55 -6.66 -13.53
C GLY A 19 6.10 -6.59 -13.07
N ILE A 20 5.79 -5.73 -12.09
CA ILE A 20 4.40 -5.43 -11.70
C ILE A 20 3.93 -4.25 -12.55
N ASP A 21 3.14 -4.56 -13.56
CA ASP A 21 2.52 -3.57 -14.45
C ASP A 21 1.27 -2.94 -13.81
N ASP A 22 0.73 -1.87 -14.42
CA ASP A 22 -0.51 -1.18 -14.00
C ASP A 22 -0.51 -0.55 -12.59
N VAL A 23 0.65 -0.07 -12.16
CA VAL A 23 0.78 0.68 -10.89
C VAL A 23 0.04 2.02 -10.97
N MET A 24 -1.00 2.17 -10.15
CA MET A 24 -1.76 3.42 -10.02
C MET A 24 -1.35 4.22 -8.79
N PHE A 25 -1.07 5.50 -8.96
CA PHE A 25 -0.79 6.40 -7.84
C PHE A 25 -2.09 7.00 -7.28
N CYS A 26 -2.38 6.70 -6.01
CA CYS A 26 -3.41 7.37 -5.23
C CYS A 26 -2.74 8.42 -4.34
N PRO A 27 -3.03 9.73 -4.52
CA PRO A 27 -2.45 10.79 -3.70
C PRO A 27 -2.90 10.73 -2.23
N GLY A 28 -3.95 9.96 -1.94
CA GLY A 28 -4.53 9.87 -0.61
C GLY A 28 -5.14 11.20 -0.14
N PRO A 29 -5.46 11.29 1.16
CA PRO A 29 -6.05 12.49 1.74
C PRO A 29 -5.10 13.68 1.63
N SER A 30 -5.55 14.73 0.94
CA SER A 30 -4.75 15.92 0.61
C SER A 30 -5.42 17.20 1.08
N SER A 31 -4.63 18.27 1.22
CA SER A 31 -5.08 19.63 1.57
C SER A 31 -6.26 20.09 0.69
N PRO A 32 -7.21 20.90 1.21
CA PRO A 32 -7.22 21.51 2.54
C PRO A 32 -7.87 20.68 3.64
N THR A 33 -8.78 19.77 3.29
CA THR A 33 -9.55 19.01 4.30
C THR A 33 -8.88 17.70 4.70
N TYR A 34 -7.90 17.23 3.92
CA TYR A 34 -7.24 15.94 4.12
C TYR A 34 -8.24 14.78 4.22
N THR A 35 -9.36 14.88 3.51
CA THR A 35 -10.40 13.84 3.47
C THR A 35 -10.15 12.92 2.30
N CYS A 36 -10.22 11.61 2.53
CA CYS A 36 -10.20 10.63 1.46
C CYS A 36 -11.62 10.23 1.07
N ILE A 37 -11.96 10.36 -0.21
CA ILE A 37 -13.27 9.97 -0.75
C ILE A 37 -13.60 8.49 -0.55
N GLY A 38 -12.58 7.62 -0.55
CA GLY A 38 -12.75 6.18 -0.38
C GLY A 38 -13.11 5.76 1.05
N SER A 39 -12.96 6.65 2.03
CA SER A 39 -13.30 6.37 3.44
C SER A 39 -14.63 6.99 3.87
N ASP A 40 -15.16 7.95 3.11
CA ASP A 40 -16.43 8.64 3.39
C ASP A 40 -17.66 7.92 2.78
N GLY A 41 -17.60 6.59 2.67
CA GLY A 41 -18.64 5.78 2.03
C GLY A 41 -18.75 5.93 0.51
N GLY A 42 -17.87 6.70 -0.13
CA GLY A 42 -17.75 6.79 -1.59
C GLY A 42 -16.97 5.61 -2.17
N SER A 43 -17.36 5.16 -3.37
CA SER A 43 -16.55 4.21 -4.14
C SER A 43 -15.37 4.95 -4.77
N CYS A 44 -14.15 4.68 -4.31
CA CYS A 44 -12.94 5.20 -4.93
C CYS A 44 -12.62 4.36 -6.18
N PRO A 45 -12.61 4.94 -7.40
CA PRO A 45 -12.35 4.17 -8.61
C PRO A 45 -10.98 3.46 -8.59
N LEU A 46 -9.98 4.10 -7.98
CA LEU A 46 -8.65 3.52 -7.83
C LEU A 46 -8.65 2.29 -6.93
N SER A 47 -9.36 2.35 -5.79
CA SER A 47 -9.45 1.17 -4.91
C SER A 47 -10.27 0.06 -5.55
N SER A 48 -11.34 0.40 -6.28
CA SER A 48 -12.17 -0.59 -6.96
C SER A 48 -11.38 -1.35 -8.03
N ALA A 49 -10.50 -0.68 -8.75
CA ALA A 49 -9.68 -1.29 -9.80
C ALA A 49 -8.42 -2.00 -9.26
N ALA A 50 -8.02 -1.74 -8.02
CA ALA A 50 -6.81 -2.33 -7.44
C ALA A 50 -7.05 -3.73 -6.86
N ASP A 51 -6.17 -4.67 -7.24
CA ASP A 51 -6.05 -6.01 -6.64
C ASP A 51 -5.27 -5.98 -5.31
N VAL A 52 -4.25 -5.11 -5.25
CA VAL A 52 -3.39 -4.90 -4.07
C VAL A 52 -3.30 -3.42 -3.78
N VAL A 53 -3.47 -3.05 -2.52
CA VAL A 53 -3.32 -1.68 -2.03
C VAL A 53 -2.03 -1.58 -1.23
N VAL A 54 -1.10 -0.75 -1.69
CA VAL A 54 0.06 -0.35 -0.89
C VAL A 54 -0.28 0.96 -0.18
N ILE A 55 -0.23 0.96 1.15
CA ILE A 55 -0.52 2.16 1.95
C ILE A 55 0.62 2.46 2.91
N ASP A 56 1.04 3.71 2.91
CA ASP A 56 1.96 4.24 3.91
C ASP A 56 1.16 4.79 5.10
N LEU A 57 1.36 4.22 6.30
CA LEU A 57 0.63 4.64 7.49
C LEU A 57 1.13 5.96 8.09
N ARG A 58 2.12 6.61 7.48
CA ARG A 58 2.48 8.01 7.77
C ARG A 58 1.81 8.94 6.76
N LEU A 59 0.51 9.13 6.90
CA LEU A 59 -0.21 10.08 6.06
C LEU A 59 -0.08 11.51 6.57
N ARG A 60 -0.12 12.46 5.64
CA ARG A 60 -0.16 13.90 5.97
C ARG A 60 -1.39 14.26 6.80
N SER A 61 -2.50 13.54 6.64
CA SER A 61 -3.71 13.72 7.46
C SER A 61 -3.47 13.44 8.95
N ASP A 62 -2.70 12.40 9.29
CA ASP A 62 -2.29 12.10 10.66
C ASP A 62 -1.38 13.21 11.22
N GLU A 63 -0.42 13.68 10.43
CA GLU A 63 0.48 14.76 10.84
C GLU A 63 -0.27 16.09 11.09
N MET A 64 -1.29 16.37 10.28
CA MET A 64 -2.09 17.59 10.40
C MET A 64 -3.26 17.43 11.38
N LEU A 65 -3.46 16.22 11.95
CA LEU A 65 -4.60 15.88 12.81
C LEU A 65 -5.95 16.27 12.17
N ALA A 66 -6.07 16.09 10.86
CA ALA A 66 -7.20 16.57 10.07
C ALA A 66 -7.64 15.53 9.03
N GLY A 67 -8.95 15.48 8.80
CA GLY A 67 -9.56 14.65 7.77
C GLY A 67 -9.50 13.16 8.09
N THR A 68 -9.08 12.35 7.13
CA THR A 68 -9.10 10.88 7.23
C THR A 68 -7.73 10.34 7.67
N PRO A 69 -7.59 9.80 8.88
CA PRO A 69 -6.33 9.25 9.37
C PRO A 69 -6.00 7.89 8.73
N ALA A 70 -4.73 7.49 8.78
CA ALA A 70 -4.24 6.26 8.16
C ALA A 70 -4.94 4.99 8.66
N TRP A 71 -5.23 4.91 9.96
CA TRP A 71 -5.91 3.74 10.55
C TRP A 71 -7.33 3.56 10.00
N GLN A 72 -8.05 4.66 9.75
CA GLN A 72 -9.39 4.63 9.18
C GLN A 72 -9.35 4.20 7.72
N LEU A 73 -8.35 4.64 6.95
CA LEU A 73 -8.16 4.19 5.56
C LEU A 73 -7.78 2.72 5.47
N LEU A 74 -6.86 2.29 6.31
CA LEU A 74 -6.45 0.90 6.40
C LEU A 74 -7.66 0.00 6.72
N LEU A 75 -8.46 0.37 7.73
CA LEU A 75 -9.68 -0.35 8.08
C LEU A 75 -10.67 -0.37 6.91
N SER A 76 -10.86 0.75 6.22
CA SER A 76 -11.78 0.82 5.08
C SER A 76 -11.37 -0.11 3.94
N TYR A 77 -10.08 -0.18 3.58
CA TYR A 77 -9.62 -1.12 2.56
C TYR A 77 -9.76 -2.58 3.02
N TYR A 78 -9.52 -2.82 4.30
CA TYR A 78 -9.65 -4.14 4.89
C TYR A 78 -11.10 -4.64 4.86
N GLU A 79 -12.05 -3.80 5.26
CA GLU A 79 -13.48 -4.11 5.21
C GLU A 79 -14.00 -4.31 3.77
N GLN A 80 -13.34 -3.68 2.79
CA GLN A 80 -13.58 -3.92 1.35
C GLN A 80 -12.99 -5.25 0.85
N GLY A 81 -12.31 -6.03 1.70
CA GLY A 81 -11.69 -7.29 1.34
C GLY A 81 -10.44 -7.14 0.46
N LYS A 82 -9.78 -5.97 0.50
CA LYS A 82 -8.59 -5.71 -0.31
C LYS A 82 -7.36 -6.39 0.31
N ARG A 83 -6.46 -6.85 -0.56
CA ARG A 83 -5.11 -7.26 -0.16
C ARG A 83 -4.28 -6.02 0.06
N ILE A 84 -3.64 -5.90 1.22
CA ILE A 84 -3.03 -4.66 1.68
C ILE A 84 -1.59 -4.93 2.12
N VAL A 85 -0.68 -4.12 1.59
CA VAL A 85 0.70 -3.99 2.08
C VAL A 85 0.80 -2.64 2.80
N ALA A 86 0.80 -2.68 4.14
CA ALA A 86 0.91 -1.50 4.98
C ALA A 86 2.37 -1.22 5.35
N ILE A 87 2.85 0.00 5.12
CA ILE A 87 4.19 0.43 5.50
C ILE A 87 4.11 1.15 6.84
N SER A 88 4.76 0.62 7.87
CA SER A 88 4.72 1.17 9.23
C SER A 88 6.10 1.18 9.90
N SER A 89 6.33 2.13 10.80
CA SER A 89 7.49 2.08 11.72
C SER A 89 7.21 1.27 12.97
N ASP A 90 5.95 1.08 13.31
CA ASP A 90 5.52 0.31 14.46
C ASP A 90 4.46 -0.69 14.03
N ALA A 91 4.89 -1.92 13.74
CA ALA A 91 3.98 -2.98 13.29
C ALA A 91 3.00 -3.41 14.39
N ALA A 92 3.35 -3.24 15.67
CA ALA A 92 2.54 -3.72 16.79
C ALA A 92 1.29 -2.85 17.04
N SER A 93 1.31 -1.58 16.63
CA SER A 93 0.17 -0.67 16.73
C SER A 93 -0.80 -0.76 15.54
N VAL A 94 -0.41 -1.42 14.45
CA VAL A 94 -1.27 -1.55 13.27
C VAL A 94 -2.50 -2.37 13.61
N ARG A 95 -3.67 -1.86 13.22
CA ARG A 95 -4.96 -2.53 13.32
C ARG A 95 -5.67 -2.43 11.96
N PRO A 96 -6.36 -3.49 11.49
CA PRO A 96 -6.52 -4.80 12.13
C PRO A 96 -5.21 -5.59 12.22
N THR A 97 -5.21 -6.66 13.01
CA THR A 97 -4.03 -7.54 13.17
C THR A 97 -3.72 -8.20 11.82
N PRO A 98 -2.45 -8.30 11.39
CA PRO A 98 -2.08 -8.94 10.14
C PRO A 98 -2.65 -10.36 9.99
N ASP A 99 -3.13 -10.66 8.78
CA ASP A 99 -3.66 -11.95 8.37
C ASP A 99 -3.40 -12.19 6.87
N GLU A 100 -4.18 -13.06 6.23
CA GLU A 100 -4.09 -13.34 4.80
C GLU A 100 -4.38 -12.13 3.90
N GLN A 101 -5.10 -11.10 4.41
CA GLN A 101 -5.38 -9.88 3.66
C GLN A 101 -4.36 -8.76 3.91
N LEU A 102 -3.66 -8.76 5.06
CA LEU A 102 -2.84 -7.64 5.50
C LEU A 102 -1.40 -8.06 5.82
N ARG A 103 -0.45 -7.53 5.06
CA ARG A 103 1.00 -7.63 5.34
C ARG A 103 1.55 -6.28 5.78
N ILE A 104 2.45 -6.29 6.76
CA ILE A 104 3.13 -5.08 7.22
C ILE A 104 4.59 -5.13 6.80
N VAL A 105 5.03 -4.13 6.05
CA VAL A 105 6.45 -3.89 5.77
C VAL A 105 6.95 -2.81 6.73
N ARG A 106 8.05 -3.12 7.44
CA ARG A 106 8.62 -2.18 8.40
C ARG A 106 9.47 -1.12 7.71
N ARG A 107 9.57 0.04 8.34
CA ARG A 107 10.59 1.04 8.03
C ARG A 107 11.90 0.78 8.79
N PRO A 108 13.07 1.15 8.22
CA PRO A 108 13.27 1.70 6.88
C PRO A 108 12.91 0.71 5.77
N LEU A 109 12.40 1.21 4.64
CA LEU A 109 11.87 0.36 3.59
C LEU A 109 13.01 -0.27 2.78
N GLU A 110 13.12 -1.58 2.83
CA GLU A 110 14.04 -2.35 2.00
C GLU A 110 13.34 -2.83 0.74
N ARG A 111 13.99 -2.61 -0.41
CA ARG A 111 13.41 -2.88 -1.73
C ARG A 111 12.95 -4.33 -1.90
N GLU A 112 13.82 -5.29 -1.58
CA GLU A 112 13.55 -6.71 -1.78
C GLU A 112 12.40 -7.18 -0.88
N SER A 113 12.42 -6.82 0.40
CA SER A 113 11.36 -7.16 1.35
C SER A 113 10.01 -6.54 0.96
N PHE A 114 10.01 -5.32 0.44
CA PHE A 114 8.81 -4.67 -0.05
C PHE A 114 8.23 -5.38 -1.29
N ILE A 115 9.08 -5.70 -2.27
CA ILE A 115 8.66 -6.41 -3.49
C ILE A 115 8.14 -7.81 -3.14
N ASP A 116 8.80 -8.54 -2.24
CA ASP A 116 8.35 -9.85 -1.77
C ASP A 116 6.95 -9.79 -1.14
N ALA A 117 6.71 -8.77 -0.29
CA ALA A 117 5.41 -8.57 0.35
C ALA A 117 4.29 -8.31 -0.65
N VAL A 118 4.57 -7.57 -1.74
CA VAL A 118 3.60 -7.33 -2.82
C VAL A 118 3.42 -8.57 -3.68
N ASN A 119 4.50 -9.24 -4.07
CA ASN A 119 4.46 -10.45 -4.89
C ASN A 119 3.75 -11.62 -4.22
N ALA A 120 3.79 -11.70 -2.88
CA ALA A 120 3.00 -12.68 -2.14
C ALA A 120 1.48 -12.55 -2.40
N PHE A 121 1.00 -11.39 -2.85
CA PHE A 121 -0.39 -11.16 -3.25
C PHE A 121 -0.65 -11.24 -4.75
N VAL A 122 0.31 -10.80 -5.58
CA VAL A 122 0.20 -10.83 -7.05
C VAL A 122 0.40 -12.25 -7.60
N HIS A 123 1.32 -13.00 -7.00
CA HIS A 123 1.70 -14.35 -7.40
C HIS A 123 1.64 -15.31 -6.20
N PRO A 124 0.45 -15.85 -5.86
CA PRO A 124 0.27 -16.71 -4.68
C PRO A 124 1.08 -18.02 -4.72
N ALA A 125 1.72 -18.36 -5.84
CA ALA A 125 2.61 -19.51 -5.97
C ALA A 125 3.94 -19.35 -5.19
N TYR A 126 4.48 -18.13 -5.04
CA TYR A 126 5.77 -17.90 -4.36
C TYR A 126 5.70 -18.01 -2.82
N ALA A 127 4.51 -17.86 -2.22
CA ALA A 127 4.35 -17.89 -0.77
C ALA A 127 4.56 -19.27 -0.12
N ARG A 128 4.65 -20.35 -0.91
CA ARG A 128 4.76 -21.74 -0.41
C ARG A 128 6.19 -22.28 -0.35
N GLU A 129 7.18 -21.55 -0.87
CA GLU A 129 8.56 -22.06 -1.02
C GLU A 129 9.54 -21.57 0.06
N GLY A 130 9.12 -20.65 0.95
CA GLY A 130 9.99 -20.05 1.98
C GLY A 130 9.88 -20.60 3.42
N MET A 131 9.08 -21.66 3.68
CA MET A 131 8.84 -22.18 5.05
C MET A 131 9.53 -23.53 5.34
N LEU A 132 10.53 -23.93 4.56
CA LEU A 132 11.33 -25.11 4.84
C LEU A 132 12.81 -24.84 4.56
N ALA A 133 13.51 -24.31 5.56
CA ALA A 133 14.95 -24.47 5.75
C ALA A 133 15.25 -24.46 7.26
#